data_AF-A0A166HPM6-F1
#
_entry.id   AF-A0A166HPM6-F1
#
_cell.length_a   1.000
_cell.length_b   1.000
_cell.length_c   1.000
_cell.angle_alpha   90.00
_cell.angle_beta   90.00
_cell.angle_gamma   90.00
#
_symmetry.space_group_name_H-M   'P 1'
#
loop_
_entity.id
_entity.type
_entity.pdbx_description
1 polymer ?
#
loop_
_entity_poly.entity_id
_entity_poly.type
_entity_poly.pdbx_seq_one_letter_code
_entity_poly.pdbx_strand_id
1 'polypeptide(L)' 'MQFFKSAVVAVMAFAAVAVATPWGAPECKPLAQTCAVNSECCADLCVLGLCA' A
#
# COMPACT_ATOMS: atom_id res chain seq x y z
N MET A 1 -30.11 -18.00 0.53
CA MET A 1 -28.69 -18.39 0.63
C MET A 1 -27.76 -17.77 -0.45
N GLN A 2 -28.27 -17.08 -1.49
CA GLN A 2 -27.43 -16.51 -2.58
C GLN A 2 -26.80 -15.16 -2.20
N PHE A 3 -27.53 -14.32 -1.46
CA PHE A 3 -27.06 -12.99 -1.02
C PHE A 3 -25.84 -13.05 -0.09
N PHE A 4 -25.77 -14.09 0.75
CA PHE A 4 -24.66 -14.28 1.70
C PHE A 4 -23.33 -14.55 0.98
N LYS A 5 -23.40 -15.27 -0.14
CA LYS A 5 -22.22 -15.64 -0.93
C LYS A 5 -21.61 -14.43 -1.63
N SER A 6 -22.44 -13.53 -2.17
CA SER A 6 -21.96 -12.25 -2.73
C SER A 6 -21.39 -11.31 -1.67
N ALA A 7 -22.01 -11.24 -0.48
CA ALA A 7 -21.51 -10.41 0.61
C ALA A 7 -20.12 -10.87 1.08
N VAL A 8 -19.91 -12.19 1.23
CA VAL A 8 -18.60 -12.74 1.60
C VAL A 8 -17.55 -12.44 0.54
N VAL A 9 -17.87 -12.59 -0.75
CA VAL A 9 -16.92 -12.27 -1.83
C VAL A 9 -16.56 -10.78 -1.84
N ALA A 10 -17.54 -9.89 -1.62
CA ALA A 10 -17.30 -8.46 -1.53
C ALA A 10 -16.36 -8.12 -0.37
N VAL A 11 -16.63 -8.63 0.84
CA VAL A 11 -15.79 -8.40 2.02
C VAL A 11 -14.37 -8.92 1.80
N MET A 12 -14.22 -10.10 1.22
CA MET A 12 -12.90 -10.67 0.90
C MET A 12 -12.13 -9.84 -0.13
N ALA A 13 -12.81 -9.29 -1.14
CA ALA A 13 -12.20 -8.39 -2.12
C ALA A 13 -11.72 -7.08 -1.48
N PHE A 14 -12.53 -6.47 -0.60
CA PHE A 14 -12.13 -5.26 0.13
C PHE A 14 -10.95 -5.54 1.09
N ALA A 15 -10.97 -6.68 1.78
CA ALA A 15 -9.87 -7.09 2.65
C ALA A 15 -8.58 -7.30 1.86
N ALA A 16 -8.64 -7.93 0.69
CA ALA A 16 -7.49 -8.11 -0.20
C ALA A 16 -6.89 -6.76 -0.66
N VAL A 17 -7.72 -5.77 -0.97
CA VAL A 17 -7.26 -4.42 -1.33
C VAL A 17 -6.65 -3.69 -0.13
N ALA A 18 -7.23 -3.82 1.06
CA ALA A 18 -6.71 -3.20 2.27
C ALA A 18 -5.34 -3.77 2.70
N VAL A 19 -5.08 -5.06 2.49
CA VAL A 19 -3.75 -5.66 2.76
C VAL A 19 -2.74 -5.42 1.63
N ALA A 20 -3.22 -5.22 0.39
CA ALA A 20 -2.36 -4.84 -0.73
C ALA A 20 -1.97 -3.36 -0.70
N THR A 21 -2.77 -2.51 -0.06
CA THR A 21 -2.29 -1.21 0.39
C THR A 21 -1.34 -1.44 1.58
N PRO A 22 -0.22 -0.72 1.67
CA PRO A 22 0.80 -0.95 2.70
C PRO A 22 0.25 -0.54 4.08
N TRP A 23 -0.53 -1.43 4.70
CA TRP A 23 -1.03 -1.35 6.08
C TRP A 23 -0.15 -2.15 7.05
N GLY A 24 1.05 -2.52 6.61
CA GLY A 24 2.18 -2.85 7.48
C GLY A 24 3.19 -1.75 7.28
N ALA A 25 3.74 -1.19 8.37
CA ALA A 25 4.81 -0.20 8.33
C ALA A 25 5.81 -0.60 7.24
N PRO A 26 5.87 0.13 6.12
CA PRO A 26 6.68 -0.32 5.03
C PRO A 26 8.13 -0.08 5.46
N GLU A 27 8.98 -1.10 5.35
CA GLU A 27 10.42 -0.95 5.58
C GLU A 27 11.01 0.15 4.66
N CYS A 28 10.24 0.53 3.63
CA CYS A 28 10.48 1.63 2.71
C CYS A 28 9.31 2.64 2.72
N LYS A 29 9.61 3.93 2.71
CA LYS A 29 8.70 5.05 2.55
C LYS A 29 7.95 4.98 1.19
N PRO A 30 6.61 5.13 1.17
CA PRO A 30 5.83 5.13 -0.07
C PRO A 30 6.01 6.42 -0.90
N LEU A 31 5.51 6.43 -2.15
CA LEU A 31 5.59 7.58 -3.05
C LEU A 31 4.99 8.85 -2.42
N ALA A 32 5.57 10.01 -2.77
CA ALA A 32 5.23 11.33 -2.25
C ALA A 32 5.43 11.53 -0.74
N GLN A 33 6.07 10.58 -0.05
CA GLN A 33 6.60 10.82 1.30
C GLN A 33 7.97 11.47 1.25
N THR A 34 8.33 12.18 2.32
CA THR A 34 9.66 12.80 2.44
C THR A 34 10.76 11.75 2.51
N CYS A 35 11.92 11.99 1.91
CA CYS A 35 13.08 11.09 1.98
C CYS A 35 14.38 11.89 2.12
N ALA A 36 15.36 11.28 2.77
CA ALA A 36 16.73 11.80 2.85
C ALA A 36 17.69 11.01 1.95
N VAL A 37 17.47 9.69 1.84
CA VAL A 37 18.26 8.80 0.99
C VAL A 37 17.35 7.94 0.12
N ASN A 38 17.92 7.47 -0.98
CA ASN A 38 17.23 6.74 -2.04
C ASN A 38 16.55 5.46 -1.54
N SER A 39 17.28 4.67 -0.75
CA SER A 39 16.84 3.37 -0.23
C SER A 39 15.81 3.47 0.89
N GLU A 40 15.49 4.69 1.33
CA GLU A 40 14.31 4.91 2.16
C GLU A 40 13.04 4.77 1.32
N CYS A 41 13.08 4.96 0.00
CA CYS A 41 11.91 4.92 -0.85
C CYS A 41 11.67 3.50 -1.40
N CYS A 42 10.41 3.06 -1.50
CA CYS A 42 10.11 1.73 -2.06
C CYS A 42 10.49 1.57 -3.55
N ALA A 43 10.64 2.68 -4.26
CA ALA A 43 11.12 2.72 -5.63
C ALA A 43 12.64 2.92 -5.72
N ASP A 44 13.34 2.99 -4.59
CA ASP A 44 14.75 3.42 -4.50
C ASP A 44 14.94 4.69 -5.37
N LEU A 45 14.13 5.72 -5.13
CA LEU A 45 14.15 6.98 -5.88
C LEU A 45 13.73 8.15 -4.98
N CYS A 46 14.71 8.94 -4.57
CA CYS A 46 14.49 10.16 -3.78
C CYS A 46 14.76 11.40 -4.65
N VAL A 47 13.70 12.12 -5.02
CA VAL A 47 13.75 13.29 -5.90
C VAL A 47 13.22 14.50 -5.15
N LEU A 48 14.02 15.57 -5.05
CA LEU A 48 13.66 16.80 -4.33
C LEU A 48 13.26 16.57 -2.86
N GLY A 49 13.77 15.50 -2.24
CA GLY A 49 13.43 15.10 -0.88
C GLY A 49 12.06 14.43 -0.75
N LEU A 50 11.47 13.96 -1.85
CA LEU A 50 10.29 13.11 -1.87
C LEU A 50 10.54 11.80 -2.64
N CYS A 51 9.91 10.72 -2.19
CA CYS A 51 9.95 9.44 -2.87
C CYS A 51 9.14 9.51 -4.17
N ALA A 52 9.72 9.06 -5.27
CA ALA A 52 9.14 9.09 -6.62
C ALA A 52 9.13 7.70 -7.26
#